data_AF-A0A7T4A183-F1
#
_entry.id   AF-A0A7T4A183-F1
#
_cell.length_a   1.000
_cell.length_b   1.000
_cell.length_c   1.000
_cell.angle_alpha   90.00
_cell.angle_beta   90.00
_cell.angle_gamma   90.00
#
_symmetry.space_group_name_H-M   'P 1'
#
loop_
_entity.id
_entity.type
_entity.pdbx_description
1 polymer ?
#
loop_
_entity_poly.entity_id
_entity_poly.type
_entity_poly.pdbx_seq_one_letter_code
_entity_poly.pdbx_strand_id
1 'polypeptide(L)'
;MAVSTRTVLVTRMGVGVFDPLWWKARLGLFRSVTAASVAAMGDRDLVWAVLVDADLPTPILSDIHDVFDERGLSDRVRFHFVPDHSHLSDAVRHAVRAETHPRQPIHAQLLDDDDAISSRLHDSHLAAFEPQTRGAQAATTPRGVGIDAPRGTRGELVYPSHVPNTTFFGSAEDVGDLMLSSHRKWLRTAVQRGGLAHSVESATDDWLYLYHQQGDGDYESRIAEFGGAMRPLGPSDLDPFGIDLDDFRDSVRAHSSTPPTMGLTWRRTQPQQYELLDLRKRAQAIKGQCVRINSDIFGDSVPFFYLRSPVPRRRRPVGSTEFLGVGTPGTRIELWLKGSRDFKRMGTAQCDPQDGTWSITQNFRAARWQIELRQIARETVANTLSYVLHVA
;
A
#
# COMPACT_ATOMS: atom_id res chain seq x y z
N MET A 1 -7.24 -30.75 19.77
CA MET A 1 -6.11 -30.63 18.84
C MET A 1 -5.85 -29.15 18.63
N ALA A 2 -4.69 -28.63 19.03
CA ALA A 2 -4.35 -27.24 18.78
C ALA A 2 -4.31 -27.03 17.27
N VAL A 3 -5.14 -26.12 16.76
CA VAL A 3 -5.06 -25.71 15.35
C VAL A 3 -3.72 -25.01 15.20
N SER A 4 -2.75 -25.68 14.56
CA SER A 4 -1.53 -25.03 14.11
C SER A 4 -1.96 -23.92 13.17
N THR A 5 -1.93 -22.68 13.66
CA THR A 5 -2.27 -21.50 12.89
C THR A 5 -0.98 -20.93 12.36
N ARG A 6 -0.85 -20.87 11.03
CA ARG A 6 0.29 -20.24 10.36
C ARG A 6 0.40 -18.78 10.77
N THR A 7 1.63 -18.35 11.06
CA THR A 7 1.95 -16.93 11.26
C THR A 7 2.33 -16.28 9.94
N VAL A 8 1.77 -15.12 9.63
CA VAL A 8 2.17 -14.29 8.48
C VAL A 8 2.78 -12.99 8.98
N LEU A 9 4.09 -12.84 8.77
CA LEU A 9 4.78 -11.57 8.97
C LEU A 9 4.67 -10.74 7.70
N VAL A 10 4.38 -9.47 7.85
CA VAL A 10 4.30 -8.52 6.74
C VAL A 10 5.27 -7.38 7.01
N THR A 11 6.29 -7.25 6.16
CA THR A 11 7.29 -6.18 6.24
C THR A 11 7.23 -5.32 4.99
N ARG A 12 7.15 -4.01 5.19
CA ARG A 12 7.16 -3.02 4.11
C ARG A 12 8.58 -2.52 3.99
N MET A 13 9.26 -2.87 2.90
CA MET A 13 10.70 -2.66 2.77
C MET A 13 10.97 -1.69 1.62
N GLY A 14 11.30 -0.43 1.96
CA GLY A 14 11.82 0.54 1.01
C GLY A 14 10.95 0.85 -0.21
N VAL A 15 9.61 0.70 -0.15
CA VAL A 15 8.71 1.01 -1.28
C VAL A 15 8.84 2.49 -1.67
N GLY A 16 9.16 2.76 -2.94
CA GLY A 16 9.47 4.09 -3.47
C GLY A 16 10.91 4.58 -3.21
N VAL A 17 11.80 3.73 -2.70
CA VAL A 17 13.22 4.08 -2.48
C VAL A 17 14.11 3.29 -3.45
N PHE A 18 14.88 4.03 -4.25
CA PHE A 18 15.74 3.46 -5.31
C PHE A 18 17.23 3.79 -5.12
N ASP A 19 17.60 4.46 -4.02
CA ASP A 19 18.98 4.85 -3.74
C ASP A 19 19.79 3.65 -3.22
N PRO A 20 20.83 3.19 -3.95
CA PRO A 20 21.63 2.05 -3.52
C PRO A 20 22.34 2.27 -2.17
N LEU A 21 22.71 3.52 -1.83
CA LEU A 21 23.34 3.82 -0.54
C LEU A 21 22.36 3.69 0.62
N TRP A 22 21.10 4.07 0.40
CA TRP A 22 20.03 3.84 1.37
C TRP A 22 19.84 2.34 1.61
N TRP A 23 19.72 1.56 0.53
CA TRP A 23 19.54 0.11 0.62
C TRP A 23 20.69 -0.59 1.31
N LYS A 24 21.94 -0.25 0.98
CA LYS A 24 23.11 -0.83 1.65
C LYS A 24 23.09 -0.61 3.16
N ALA A 25 22.76 0.61 3.61
CA ALA A 25 22.70 0.93 5.03
C ALA A 25 21.51 0.25 5.72
N ARG A 26 20.33 0.27 5.08
CA ARG A 26 19.12 -0.34 5.63
C ARG A 26 19.24 -1.86 5.71
N LEU A 27 19.79 -2.50 4.69
CA LEU A 27 20.01 -3.95 4.65
C LEU A 27 20.97 -4.43 5.74
N GLY A 28 21.97 -3.62 6.14
CA GLY A 28 22.81 -3.94 7.28
C GLY A 28 22.02 -4.08 8.59
N LEU A 29 21.15 -3.11 8.89
CA LEU A 29 20.26 -3.19 10.07
C LEU A 29 19.25 -4.33 9.94
N PHE A 30 18.59 -4.44 8.80
CA PHE A 30 17.63 -5.51 8.55
C PHE A 30 18.25 -6.90 8.72
N ARG A 31 19.44 -7.13 8.14
CA ARG A 31 20.19 -8.39 8.23
C ARG A 31 20.61 -8.73 9.66
N SER A 32 21.07 -7.74 10.42
CA SER A 32 21.60 -7.95 11.77
C SER A 32 20.49 -7.99 12.84
N VAL A 33 19.34 -7.37 12.60
CA VAL A 33 18.23 -7.26 13.56
C VAL A 33 17.02 -8.08 13.13
N THR A 34 16.26 -7.60 12.14
CA THR A 34 14.95 -8.18 11.79
C THR A 34 15.09 -9.60 11.25
N ALA A 35 15.96 -9.82 10.25
CA ALA A 35 16.18 -11.14 9.66
C ALA A 35 16.77 -12.13 10.67
N ALA A 36 17.68 -11.67 11.54
CA ALA A 36 18.20 -12.49 12.64
C ALA A 36 17.08 -12.93 13.59
N SER A 37 16.18 -12.01 13.97
CA SER A 37 15.04 -12.31 14.85
C SER A 37 14.05 -13.30 14.24
N VAL A 38 13.76 -13.18 12.94
CA VAL A 38 12.88 -14.12 12.24
C VAL A 38 13.54 -15.50 12.09
N ALA A 39 14.84 -15.55 11.82
CA ALA A 39 15.60 -16.81 11.78
C ALA A 39 15.63 -17.51 13.14
N ALA A 40 15.75 -16.76 14.24
CA ALA A 40 15.72 -17.27 15.60
C ALA A 40 14.39 -17.93 16.00
N MET A 41 13.32 -17.75 15.21
CA MET A 41 12.03 -18.42 15.45
C MET A 41 12.04 -19.92 15.11
N GLY A 42 13.13 -20.46 14.55
CA GLY A 42 13.30 -21.89 14.32
C GLY A 42 12.21 -22.46 13.41
N ASP A 43 11.68 -23.65 13.71
CA ASP A 43 10.73 -24.38 12.83
C ASP A 43 9.26 -23.92 12.90
N ARG A 44 8.99 -22.70 13.37
CA ARG A 44 7.63 -22.15 13.37
C ARG A 44 7.05 -22.15 11.94
N ASP A 45 5.81 -22.60 11.78
CA ASP A 45 5.04 -22.44 10.52
C ASP A 45 4.75 -20.95 10.30
N LEU A 46 5.64 -20.33 9.51
CA LEU A 46 5.68 -18.90 9.28
C LEU A 46 5.95 -18.62 7.81
N VAL A 47 5.19 -17.67 7.27
CA VAL A 47 5.47 -17.05 5.98
C VAL A 47 5.79 -15.58 6.21
N TRP A 48 6.84 -15.10 5.55
CA TRP A 48 7.26 -13.70 5.59
C TRP A 48 6.96 -13.02 4.27
N ALA A 49 5.86 -12.26 4.23
CA ALA A 49 5.52 -11.42 3.11
C ALA A 49 6.35 -10.13 3.14
N VAL A 50 7.24 -9.99 2.16
CA VAL A 50 8.14 -8.84 2.02
C VAL A 50 7.64 -7.99 0.86
N LEU A 51 7.16 -6.79 1.19
CA LEU A 51 6.60 -5.85 0.24
C LEU A 51 7.70 -4.89 -0.23
N VAL A 52 8.03 -4.97 -1.51
CA VAL A 52 9.05 -4.14 -2.17
C VAL A 52 8.43 -3.41 -3.35
N ASP A 53 9.10 -2.35 -3.82
CA ASP A 53 8.68 -1.65 -5.02
C ASP A 53 8.77 -2.56 -6.27
N ALA A 54 7.78 -2.47 -7.17
CA ALA A 54 7.76 -3.27 -8.39
C ALA A 54 8.87 -2.88 -9.38
N ASP A 55 9.36 -1.64 -9.31
CA ASP A 55 10.42 -1.12 -10.16
C ASP A 55 11.81 -1.18 -9.47
N LEU A 56 11.95 -2.00 -8.42
CA LEU A 56 13.20 -2.13 -7.67
C LEU A 56 14.34 -2.61 -8.58
N PRO A 57 15.51 -1.93 -8.61
CA PRO A 57 16.65 -2.36 -9.42
C PRO A 57 17.12 -3.76 -9.06
N THR A 58 17.40 -4.58 -10.08
CA THR A 58 17.83 -5.98 -9.92
C THR A 58 19.01 -6.15 -8.96
N PRO A 59 20.05 -5.29 -8.93
CA PRO A 59 21.14 -5.43 -7.95
C PRO A 59 20.64 -5.32 -6.51
N ILE A 60 19.74 -4.39 -6.20
CA ILE A 60 19.18 -4.23 -4.86
C ILE A 60 18.32 -5.45 -4.51
N LEU A 61 17.50 -5.94 -5.45
CA LEU A 61 16.72 -7.15 -5.23
C LEU A 61 17.61 -8.37 -4.96
N SER A 62 18.75 -8.48 -5.65
CA SER A 62 19.77 -9.51 -5.37
C SER A 62 20.32 -9.38 -3.96
N ASP A 63 20.70 -8.18 -3.53
CA ASP A 63 21.22 -7.93 -2.18
C ASP A 63 20.18 -8.32 -1.09
N ILE A 64 18.88 -8.12 -1.36
CA ILE A 64 17.81 -8.55 -0.45
C ILE A 64 17.73 -10.09 -0.40
N HIS A 65 17.80 -10.76 -1.55
CA HIS A 65 17.83 -12.22 -1.61
C HIS A 65 19.01 -12.81 -0.85
N ASP A 66 20.21 -12.23 -1.01
CA ASP A 66 21.42 -12.67 -0.32
C ASP A 66 21.24 -12.64 1.20
N VAL A 67 20.58 -11.61 1.76
CA VAL A 67 20.27 -11.55 3.20
C VAL A 67 19.39 -12.71 3.65
N PHE A 68 18.39 -13.09 2.85
CA PHE A 68 17.51 -14.21 3.19
C PHE A 68 18.20 -15.57 3.05
N ASP A 69 19.01 -15.74 2.01
CA ASP A 69 19.79 -16.96 1.76
C ASP A 69 20.81 -17.21 2.87
N GLU A 70 21.56 -16.17 3.28
CA GLU A 70 22.52 -16.22 4.39
C GLU A 70 21.90 -16.68 5.72
N ARG A 71 20.61 -16.38 5.93
CA ARG A 71 19.87 -16.72 7.15
C ARG A 71 19.00 -17.97 7.01
N GLY A 72 19.01 -18.64 5.86
CA GLY A 72 18.20 -19.82 5.59
C GLY A 72 16.68 -19.54 5.59
N LEU A 73 16.28 -18.33 5.18
CA LEU A 73 14.89 -17.86 5.22
C LEU A 73 14.17 -17.96 3.87
N SER A 74 14.87 -18.29 2.79
CA SER A 74 14.38 -18.20 1.40
C SER A 74 13.09 -18.97 1.17
N ASP A 75 12.93 -20.14 1.78
CA ASP A 75 11.72 -20.96 1.64
C ASP A 75 10.47 -20.33 2.30
N ARG A 76 10.68 -19.42 3.25
CA ARG A 76 9.63 -18.74 4.04
C ARG A 76 9.25 -17.38 3.48
N VAL A 77 10.10 -16.78 2.66
CA VAL A 77 9.89 -15.43 2.13
C VAL A 77 9.01 -15.46 0.89
N ARG A 78 8.07 -14.52 0.81
CA ARG A 78 7.23 -14.28 -0.37
C ARG A 78 7.30 -12.81 -0.72
N PHE A 79 7.81 -12.51 -1.91
CA PHE A 79 7.89 -11.14 -2.40
C PHE A 79 6.55 -10.69 -2.97
N HIS A 80 6.09 -9.54 -2.51
CA HIS A 80 4.90 -8.87 -3.00
C HIS A 80 5.31 -7.53 -3.61
N PHE A 81 5.33 -7.46 -4.94
CA PHE A 81 5.76 -6.28 -5.68
C PHE A 81 4.64 -5.24 -5.73
N VAL A 82 4.92 -4.06 -5.19
CA VAL A 82 3.96 -2.95 -5.05
C VAL A 82 4.25 -1.91 -6.12
N PRO A 83 3.28 -1.56 -6.99
CA PRO A 83 3.51 -0.58 -8.06
C PRO A 83 3.97 0.80 -7.57
N ASP A 84 3.39 1.26 -6.46
CA ASP A 84 3.75 2.52 -5.81
C ASP A 84 3.13 2.59 -4.40
N HIS A 85 3.52 3.61 -3.62
CA HIS A 85 3.08 3.79 -2.24
C HIS A 85 1.55 3.86 -2.08
N SER A 86 0.80 4.34 -3.08
CA SER A 86 -0.66 4.39 -3.01
C SER A 86 -1.30 3.01 -2.95
N HIS A 87 -0.61 1.98 -3.46
CA HIS A 87 -1.07 0.60 -3.48
C HIS A 87 -0.67 -0.21 -2.24
N LEU A 88 0.11 0.37 -1.32
CA LEU A 88 0.66 -0.32 -0.16
C LEU A 88 -0.40 -0.95 0.73
N SER A 89 -1.52 -0.25 0.96
CA SER A 89 -2.64 -0.79 1.75
C SER A 89 -3.25 -2.04 1.12
N ASP A 90 -3.46 -2.01 -0.20
CA ASP A 90 -4.04 -3.16 -0.90
C ASP A 90 -3.05 -4.32 -0.97
N ALA A 91 -1.75 -4.02 -1.12
CA ALA A 91 -0.68 -5.01 -1.09
C ALA A 91 -0.62 -5.74 0.26
N VAL A 92 -0.75 -5.03 1.39
CA VAL A 92 -0.81 -5.67 2.73
C VAL A 92 -2.01 -6.61 2.84
N ARG A 93 -3.21 -6.18 2.41
CA ARG A 93 -4.39 -7.06 2.39
C ARG A 93 -4.19 -8.27 1.49
N HIS A 94 -3.60 -8.05 0.32
CA HIS A 94 -3.35 -9.10 -0.65
C HIS A 94 -2.36 -10.14 -0.10
N ALA A 95 -1.26 -9.70 0.50
CA ALA A 95 -0.28 -10.58 1.14
C ALA A 95 -0.93 -11.45 2.22
N VAL A 96 -1.65 -10.84 3.17
CA VAL A 96 -2.38 -11.57 4.23
C VAL A 96 -3.34 -12.62 3.64
N ARG A 97 -4.09 -12.26 2.59
CA ARG A 97 -5.03 -13.17 1.92
C ARG A 97 -4.34 -14.27 1.10
N ALA A 98 -3.25 -13.96 0.43
CA ALA A 98 -2.54 -14.89 -0.45
C ALA A 98 -1.84 -16.01 0.34
N GLU A 99 -1.33 -15.69 1.53
CA GLU A 99 -0.57 -16.63 2.35
C GLU A 99 -1.44 -17.47 3.31
N THR A 100 -2.77 -17.33 3.22
CA THR A 100 -3.74 -17.97 4.13
C THR A 100 -4.84 -18.71 3.37
N HIS A 101 -5.24 -19.88 3.87
CA HIS A 101 -6.42 -20.56 3.38
C HIS A 101 -7.70 -19.75 3.71
N PRO A 102 -8.62 -19.48 2.77
CA PRO A 102 -9.78 -18.58 2.97
C PRO A 102 -10.75 -18.98 4.11
N ARG A 103 -10.72 -20.24 4.52
CA ARG A 103 -11.59 -20.79 5.59
C ARG A 103 -10.87 -20.98 6.92
N GLN A 104 -9.59 -20.64 7.01
CA GLN A 104 -8.82 -20.77 8.24
C GLN A 104 -8.55 -19.37 8.81
N PRO A 105 -8.53 -19.24 10.15
CA PRO A 105 -8.05 -18.01 10.75
C PRO A 105 -6.55 -17.84 10.44
N ILE A 106 -6.11 -16.59 10.34
CA ILE A 106 -4.71 -16.21 10.21
C ILE A 106 -4.23 -15.64 11.53
N HIS A 107 -2.96 -15.87 11.86
CA HIS A 107 -2.22 -15.06 12.81
C HIS A 107 -1.24 -14.17 12.05
N ALA A 108 -1.32 -12.85 12.19
CA ALA A 108 -0.53 -11.93 11.38
C ALA A 108 0.14 -10.83 12.20
N GLN A 109 1.21 -10.24 11.68
CA GLN A 109 1.88 -9.10 12.28
C GLN A 109 2.50 -8.20 11.21
N LEU A 110 2.43 -6.87 11.42
CA LEU A 110 3.30 -5.91 10.75
C LEU A 110 4.61 -5.84 11.53
N LEU A 111 5.72 -6.12 10.86
CA LEU A 111 7.07 -6.03 11.41
C LEU A 111 7.87 -5.03 10.59
N ASP A 112 8.31 -3.95 11.22
CA ASP A 112 9.20 -2.97 10.59
C ASP A 112 10.59 -3.61 10.37
N ASP A 113 11.28 -3.19 9.32
CA ASP A 113 12.54 -3.78 8.80
C ASP A 113 13.80 -3.42 9.61
N ASP A 114 13.61 -2.96 10.84
CA ASP A 114 14.64 -2.64 11.84
C ASP A 114 14.24 -3.03 13.28
N ASP A 115 13.05 -3.60 13.47
CA ASP A 115 12.60 -4.12 14.76
C ASP A 115 12.88 -5.63 14.87
N ALA A 116 12.89 -6.12 16.11
CA ALA A 116 13.03 -7.55 16.40
C ALA A 116 11.98 -8.03 17.40
N ILE A 117 11.59 -9.29 17.25
CA ILE A 117 10.55 -9.94 18.05
C ILE A 117 10.95 -11.38 18.38
N SER A 118 10.61 -11.84 19.57
CA SER A 118 10.89 -13.23 19.98
C SER A 118 9.77 -14.17 19.51
N SER A 119 10.08 -15.46 19.38
CA SER A 119 9.06 -16.49 19.12
C SER A 119 8.04 -16.62 20.26
N ARG A 120 8.46 -16.34 21.49
CA ARG A 120 7.62 -16.39 22.71
C ARG A 120 6.51 -15.35 22.69
N LEU A 121 6.74 -14.21 22.04
CA LEU A 121 5.72 -13.19 21.85
C LEU A 121 4.53 -13.73 21.06
N HIS A 122 4.81 -14.39 19.93
CA HIS A 122 3.78 -15.00 19.10
C HIS A 122 3.01 -16.08 19.85
N ASP A 123 3.71 -16.92 20.62
CA ASP A 123 3.05 -17.95 21.44
C ASP A 123 2.12 -17.35 22.49
N SER A 124 2.59 -16.31 23.19
CA SER A 124 1.81 -15.64 24.23
C SER A 124 0.58 -14.93 23.65
N HIS A 125 0.73 -14.28 22.50
CA HIS A 125 -0.38 -13.65 21.80
C HIS A 125 -1.38 -14.68 21.24
N LEU A 126 -0.89 -15.75 20.61
CA LEU A 126 -1.73 -16.85 20.11
C LEU A 126 -2.55 -17.50 21.22
N ALA A 127 -1.96 -17.67 22.41
CA ALA A 127 -2.65 -18.23 23.58
C ALA A 127 -3.77 -17.32 24.11
N ALA A 128 -3.69 -16.00 23.89
CA ALA A 128 -4.70 -15.04 24.31
C ALA A 128 -5.91 -14.99 23.35
N PHE A 129 -5.74 -15.39 22.08
CA PHE A 129 -6.82 -15.32 21.10
C PHE A 129 -7.87 -16.41 21.29
N GLU A 130 -9.13 -16.05 21.03
CA GLU A 130 -10.27 -16.95 21.13
C GLU A 130 -10.73 -17.40 19.73
N PRO A 131 -10.55 -18.66 19.31
CA PRO A 131 -10.84 -19.10 17.94
C PRO A 131 -12.30 -18.93 17.49
N GLN A 132 -13.23 -18.82 18.43
CA GLN A 132 -14.67 -18.72 18.16
C GLN A 132 -15.17 -17.27 18.01
N THR A 133 -14.31 -16.27 18.24
CA THR A 133 -14.67 -14.86 18.05
C THR A 133 -14.91 -14.55 16.57
N ARG A 134 -16.02 -13.88 16.27
CA ARG A 134 -16.42 -13.57 14.88
C ARG A 134 -15.55 -12.49 14.22
N GLY A 135 -15.11 -11.48 14.97
CA GLY A 135 -14.30 -10.38 14.44
C GLY A 135 -12.80 -10.57 14.65
N ALA A 136 -11.98 -9.80 13.94
CA ALA A 136 -10.53 -9.80 14.13
C ALA A 136 -10.15 -9.33 15.53
N GLN A 137 -9.22 -10.06 16.13
CA GLN A 137 -8.65 -9.79 17.44
C GLN A 137 -7.27 -9.15 17.30
N ALA A 138 -6.87 -8.39 18.31
CA ALA A 138 -5.54 -7.81 18.42
C ALA A 138 -4.93 -8.14 19.79
N ALA A 139 -3.69 -8.61 19.83
CA ALA A 139 -2.94 -8.83 21.06
C ALA A 139 -1.67 -7.99 21.01
N THR A 140 -1.38 -7.30 22.11
CA THR A 140 -0.26 -6.39 22.19
C THR A 140 0.59 -6.64 23.42
N THR A 141 1.89 -6.41 23.28
CA THR A 141 2.87 -6.51 24.36
C THR A 141 3.32 -5.10 24.79
N PRO A 142 2.91 -4.58 25.97
CA PRO A 142 3.14 -3.18 26.33
C PRO A 142 4.58 -2.84 26.74
N ARG A 143 5.44 -3.83 26.98
CA ARG A 143 6.82 -3.64 27.44
C ARG A 143 7.79 -4.25 26.43
N GLY A 144 8.96 -3.64 26.29
CA GLY A 144 10.00 -4.07 25.37
C GLY A 144 11.37 -3.55 25.77
N VAL A 145 12.36 -3.77 24.90
CA VAL A 145 13.69 -3.17 24.99
C VAL A 145 13.81 -2.08 23.94
N GLY A 146 14.13 -0.87 24.37
CA GLY A 146 14.54 0.21 23.48
C GLY A 146 16.06 0.23 23.34
N ILE A 147 16.58 0.15 22.12
CA ILE A 147 18.02 0.23 21.85
C ILE A 147 18.35 1.57 21.21
N ASP A 148 19.17 2.38 21.89
CA ASP A 148 19.89 3.49 21.27
C ASP A 148 21.05 2.90 20.48
N ALA A 149 20.85 2.73 19.17
CA ALA A 149 21.83 2.09 18.30
C ALA A 149 23.14 2.91 18.28
N PRO A 150 23.14 4.22 17.99
CA PRO A 150 24.37 5.02 17.93
C PRO A 150 25.23 4.98 19.20
N ARG A 151 24.61 4.94 20.39
CA ARG A 151 25.32 4.94 21.67
C ARG A 151 25.58 3.53 22.20
N GLY A 152 24.98 2.49 21.61
CA GLY A 152 25.14 1.11 22.05
C GLY A 152 24.58 0.87 23.46
N THR A 153 23.47 1.53 23.78
CA THR A 153 22.83 1.46 25.09
C THR A 153 21.38 1.01 24.97
N ARG A 154 20.85 0.42 26.04
CA ARG A 154 19.47 -0.06 26.08
C ARG A 154 18.72 0.39 27.32
N GLY A 155 17.44 0.66 27.13
CA GLY A 155 16.48 1.01 28.18
C GLY A 155 15.26 0.08 28.15
N GLU A 156 14.48 0.11 29.22
CA GLU A 156 13.15 -0.51 29.20
C GLU A 156 12.19 0.41 28.47
N LEU A 157 11.47 -0.14 27.49
CA LEU A 157 10.46 0.56 26.71
C LEU A 157 9.06 0.18 27.22
N VAL A 158 8.18 1.16 27.38
CA VAL A 158 6.79 0.93 27.83
C VAL A 158 5.82 1.75 26.98
N TYR A 159 4.96 1.07 26.23
CA TYR A 159 3.86 1.66 25.46
C TYR A 159 2.51 1.07 25.87
N PRO A 160 1.86 1.58 26.92
CA PRO A 160 0.67 0.93 27.48
C PRO A 160 -0.56 0.97 26.56
N SER A 161 -0.58 1.82 25.53
CA SER A 161 -1.80 2.11 24.74
C SER A 161 -1.58 2.19 23.22
N HIS A 162 -0.36 2.00 22.73
CA HIS A 162 -0.02 2.22 21.31
C HIS A 162 1.19 1.40 20.86
N VAL A 163 1.26 0.12 21.24
CA VAL A 163 2.44 -0.69 20.94
C VAL A 163 2.53 -1.00 19.43
N PRO A 164 3.68 -0.75 18.80
CA PRO A 164 3.99 -1.25 17.46
C PRO A 164 3.93 -2.78 17.37
N ASN A 165 4.27 -3.49 18.44
CA ASN A 165 4.35 -4.95 18.48
C ASN A 165 3.00 -5.60 18.82
N THR A 166 2.06 -5.44 17.89
CA THR A 166 0.72 -6.05 17.94
C THR A 166 0.64 -7.18 16.91
N THR A 167 0.06 -8.30 17.32
CA THR A 167 -0.34 -9.36 16.39
C THR A 167 -1.86 -9.41 16.28
N PHE A 168 -2.34 -10.00 15.20
CA PHE A 168 -3.75 -10.02 14.83
C PHE A 168 -4.20 -11.44 14.56
N PHE A 169 -5.45 -11.74 14.88
CA PHE A 169 -6.01 -13.06 14.65
C PHE A 169 -7.46 -13.00 14.17
N GLY A 170 -7.82 -13.79 13.17
CA GLY A 170 -9.18 -13.83 12.64
C GLY A 170 -9.23 -14.18 11.16
N SER A 171 -10.29 -13.77 10.46
CA SER A 171 -10.34 -13.95 9.00
C SER A 171 -9.30 -13.05 8.31
N ALA A 172 -8.75 -13.51 7.18
CA ALA A 172 -7.76 -12.72 6.42
C ALA A 172 -8.30 -11.34 5.98
N GLU A 173 -9.61 -11.24 5.74
CA GLU A 173 -10.28 -9.98 5.41
C GLU A 173 -10.30 -9.01 6.60
N ASP A 174 -10.81 -9.47 7.75
CA ASP A 174 -10.93 -8.62 8.95
C ASP A 174 -9.56 -8.22 9.49
N VAL A 175 -8.60 -9.16 9.49
CA VAL A 175 -7.21 -8.91 9.92
C VAL A 175 -6.55 -7.89 9.01
N GLY A 176 -6.65 -8.04 7.69
CA GLY A 176 -6.08 -7.08 6.74
C GLY A 176 -6.66 -5.68 6.92
N ASP A 177 -7.95 -5.55 7.18
CA ASP A 177 -8.59 -4.25 7.45
C ASP A 177 -8.24 -3.66 8.82
N LEU A 178 -7.95 -4.50 9.82
CA LEU A 178 -7.54 -4.05 11.14
C LEU A 178 -6.08 -3.57 11.14
N MET A 179 -5.17 -4.31 10.50
CA MET A 179 -3.74 -3.97 10.35
C MET A 179 -3.54 -2.58 9.74
N LEU A 180 -4.40 -2.18 8.80
CA LEU A 180 -4.33 -0.88 8.12
C LEU A 180 -4.95 0.28 8.88
N SER A 181 -5.60 0.02 10.02
CA SER A 181 -5.99 1.10 10.92
C SER A 181 -4.77 1.64 11.67
N SER A 182 -4.91 2.79 12.33
CA SER A 182 -3.79 3.41 13.05
C SER A 182 -3.32 2.51 14.19
N HIS A 183 -2.00 2.33 14.34
CA HIS A 183 -1.41 1.55 15.44
C HIS A 183 -1.82 2.05 16.83
N ARG A 184 -2.10 3.36 16.97
CA ARG A 184 -2.67 3.96 18.20
C ARG A 184 -4.12 3.57 18.48
N LYS A 185 -4.75 2.83 17.58
CA LYS A 185 -6.18 2.50 17.62
C LYS A 185 -6.48 1.01 17.47
N TRP A 186 -5.50 0.17 17.15
CA TRP A 186 -5.73 -1.26 16.86
C TRP A 186 -6.61 -1.95 17.90
N LEU A 187 -6.26 -1.89 19.19
CA LEU A 187 -7.05 -2.51 20.26
C LEU A 187 -8.50 -2.02 20.27
N ARG A 188 -8.70 -0.71 20.23
CA ARG A 188 -10.05 -0.11 20.19
C ARG A 188 -10.81 -0.50 18.92
N THR A 189 -10.15 -0.49 17.77
CA THR A 189 -10.75 -0.79 16.47
C THR A 189 -11.14 -2.26 16.36
N ALA A 190 -10.36 -3.18 16.96
CA ALA A 190 -10.72 -4.60 17.05
C ALA A 190 -12.07 -4.78 17.78
N VAL A 191 -12.21 -4.19 18.97
CA VAL A 191 -13.45 -4.25 19.76
C VAL A 191 -14.62 -3.57 19.03
N GLN A 192 -14.41 -2.40 18.43
CA GLN A 192 -15.44 -1.68 17.66
C GLN A 192 -15.96 -2.49 16.47
N ARG A 193 -15.16 -3.41 15.93
CA ARG A 193 -15.53 -4.30 14.81
C ARG A 193 -16.04 -5.67 15.28
N GLY A 194 -16.35 -5.82 16.57
CA GLY A 194 -16.90 -7.05 17.14
C GLY A 194 -15.87 -8.16 17.39
N GLY A 195 -14.58 -7.82 17.41
CA GLY A 195 -13.50 -8.69 17.87
C GLY A 195 -13.12 -8.45 19.33
N LEU A 196 -11.90 -8.87 19.70
CA LEU A 196 -11.34 -8.73 21.05
C LEU A 196 -9.99 -8.00 21.02
N ALA A 197 -9.61 -7.44 22.15
CA ALA A 197 -8.34 -6.78 22.34
C ALA A 197 -7.68 -7.28 23.61
N HIS A 198 -6.41 -7.67 23.50
CA HIS A 198 -5.64 -8.28 24.57
C HIS A 198 -4.38 -7.45 24.83
N SER A 199 -4.13 -7.14 26.10
CA SER A 199 -2.82 -6.70 26.56
C SER A 199 -2.15 -7.90 27.22
N VAL A 200 -1.14 -8.44 26.56
CA VAL A 200 -0.43 -9.63 27.02
C VAL A 200 0.82 -9.17 27.75
N GLU A 201 0.94 -9.55 29.01
CA GLU A 201 2.19 -9.34 29.73
C GLU A 201 3.25 -10.27 29.13
N SER A 202 4.33 -9.68 28.66
CA SER A 202 5.49 -10.39 28.16
C SER A 202 6.67 -10.18 29.09
N ALA A 203 7.71 -10.99 28.92
CA ALA A 203 9.01 -10.60 29.41
C ALA A 203 9.47 -9.34 28.64
N THR A 204 10.19 -8.44 29.29
CA THR A 204 10.62 -7.16 28.68
C THR A 204 11.46 -7.37 27.40
N ASP A 205 12.00 -8.56 27.20
CA ASP A 205 12.90 -8.96 26.12
C ASP A 205 12.20 -9.73 24.98
N ASP A 206 10.87 -9.68 24.88
CA ASP A 206 10.13 -10.30 23.76
C ASP A 206 9.94 -9.37 22.55
N TRP A 207 10.29 -8.09 22.73
CA TRP A 207 10.22 -7.04 21.72
C TRP A 207 11.41 -6.12 21.82
N LEU A 208 12.02 -5.80 20.69
CA LEU A 208 13.09 -4.83 20.56
C LEU A 208 12.67 -3.75 19.55
N TYR A 209 12.76 -2.49 19.99
CA TYR A 209 12.56 -1.32 19.15
C TYR A 209 13.88 -0.58 18.97
N LEU A 210 14.27 -0.35 17.72
CA LEU A 210 15.55 0.26 17.39
C LEU A 210 15.43 1.78 17.20
N TYR A 211 16.15 2.55 18.03
CA TYR A 211 16.29 3.99 17.85
C TYR A 211 17.54 4.30 17.04
N HIS A 212 17.34 4.92 15.88
CA HIS A 212 18.40 5.45 15.03
C HIS A 212 18.03 6.82 14.43
N GLN A 213 19.03 7.51 13.90
CA GLN A 213 18.92 8.91 13.44
C GLN A 213 18.21 9.08 12.10
N GLN A 214 17.97 8.02 11.34
CA GLN A 214 17.26 8.06 10.06
C GLN A 214 15.71 8.00 10.16
N GLY A 215 15.14 8.03 11.37
CA GLY A 215 13.68 8.04 11.55
C GLY A 215 13.04 9.42 11.31
N ASP A 216 11.74 9.45 11.02
CA ASP A 216 10.95 10.69 10.83
C ASP A 216 10.73 11.53 12.10
N GLY A 217 10.96 10.93 13.27
CA GLY A 217 10.75 11.56 14.57
C GLY A 217 12.05 12.09 15.17
N ASP A 218 11.92 13.14 16.00
CA ASP A 218 13.06 13.69 16.74
C ASP A 218 13.73 12.60 17.57
N TYR A 219 14.94 12.24 17.16
CA TYR A 219 15.73 11.19 17.76
C TYR A 219 16.07 11.53 19.22
N GLU A 220 16.50 12.76 19.49
CA GLU A 220 16.92 13.14 20.84
C GLU A 220 15.73 13.18 21.80
N SER A 221 14.58 13.70 21.37
CA SER A 221 13.35 13.64 22.19
C SER A 221 12.93 12.21 22.51
N ARG A 222 13.01 11.28 21.56
CA ARG A 222 12.65 9.87 21.77
C ARG A 222 13.59 9.16 22.74
N ILE A 223 14.90 9.44 22.65
CA ILE A 223 15.88 8.88 23.60
C ILE A 223 15.76 9.52 24.98
N ALA A 224 15.41 10.81 25.07
CA ALA A 224 15.23 11.51 26.34
C ALA A 224 14.15 10.90 27.24
N GLU A 225 13.18 10.16 26.66
CA GLU A 225 12.14 9.43 27.43
C GLU A 225 12.74 8.39 28.39
N PHE A 226 13.93 7.88 28.10
CA PHE A 226 14.63 6.92 28.97
C PHE A 226 15.45 7.60 30.08
N GLY A 227 15.68 8.91 29.99
CA GLY A 227 16.51 9.66 30.94
C GLY A 227 17.87 9.00 31.20
N GLY A 228 18.23 8.86 32.48
CA GLY A 228 19.47 8.15 32.90
C GLY A 228 19.33 6.64 33.08
N ALA A 229 18.19 6.03 32.70
CA ALA A 229 17.92 4.61 32.93
C ALA A 229 18.54 3.67 31.88
N MET A 230 19.15 4.22 30.83
CA MET A 230 19.85 3.42 29.84
C MET A 230 21.17 2.86 30.38
N ARG A 231 21.46 1.61 30.03
CA ARG A 231 22.71 0.93 30.37
C ARG A 231 23.42 0.42 29.11
N PRO A 232 24.72 0.10 29.17
CA PRO A 232 25.41 -0.54 28.05
C PRO A 232 24.69 -1.81 27.57
N LEU A 233 24.64 -1.99 26.25
CA LEU A 233 24.10 -3.16 25.59
C LEU A 233 25.07 -4.34 25.71
N GLY A 234 24.59 -5.48 26.19
CA GLY A 234 25.34 -6.73 26.29
C GLY A 234 24.74 -7.85 25.42
N PRO A 235 25.45 -8.97 25.22
CA PRO A 235 24.98 -10.08 24.39
C PRO A 235 23.64 -10.66 24.88
N SER A 236 23.48 -10.82 26.20
CA SER A 236 22.26 -11.36 26.80
C SER A 236 20.99 -10.54 26.54
N ASP A 237 21.13 -9.27 26.14
CA ASP A 237 19.99 -8.43 25.77
C ASP A 237 19.45 -8.77 24.37
N LEU A 238 20.27 -9.44 23.57
CA LEU A 238 20.05 -9.73 22.16
C LEU A 238 19.81 -11.22 21.90
N ASP A 239 20.25 -12.10 22.82
CA ASP A 239 20.03 -13.56 22.79
C ASP A 239 18.57 -13.97 22.48
N PRO A 240 17.52 -13.34 23.06
CA PRO A 240 16.13 -13.71 22.78
C PRO A 240 15.71 -13.53 21.31
N PHE A 241 16.45 -12.70 20.57
CA PHE A 241 16.22 -12.39 19.17
C PHE A 241 17.26 -13.06 18.26
N GLY A 242 18.19 -13.85 18.80
CA GLY A 242 19.28 -14.44 18.02
C GLY A 242 20.17 -13.42 17.31
N ILE A 243 20.24 -12.19 17.82
CA ILE A 243 21.05 -11.12 17.25
C ILE A 243 22.48 -11.24 17.78
N ASP A 244 23.45 -11.31 16.86
CA ASP A 244 24.86 -11.24 17.20
C ASP A 244 25.27 -9.79 17.50
N LEU A 245 25.86 -9.57 18.67
CA LEU A 245 26.19 -8.21 19.14
C LEU A 245 27.26 -7.53 18.28
N ASP A 246 28.23 -8.28 17.75
CA ASP A 246 29.31 -7.71 16.97
C ASP A 246 28.85 -7.38 15.55
N ASP A 247 28.07 -8.27 14.92
CA ASP A 247 27.39 -8.03 13.64
C ASP A 247 26.44 -6.81 13.70
N PHE A 248 25.69 -6.69 14.81
CA PHE A 248 24.86 -5.52 15.09
C PHE A 248 25.70 -4.25 15.19
N ARG A 249 26.78 -4.25 15.96
CA ARG A 249 27.67 -3.08 16.13
C ARG A 249 28.32 -2.66 14.81
N ASP A 250 28.72 -3.61 13.98
CA ASP A 250 29.26 -3.34 12.65
C ASP A 250 28.21 -2.67 11.75
N SER A 251 26.99 -3.19 11.77
CA SER A 251 25.87 -2.64 11.01
C SER A 251 25.52 -1.21 11.48
N VAL A 252 25.52 -0.95 12.78
CA VAL A 252 25.32 0.38 13.36
C VAL A 252 26.44 1.35 12.96
N ARG A 253 27.70 0.92 12.97
CA ARG A 253 28.84 1.74 12.53
C ARG A 253 28.69 2.14 11.06
N ALA A 254 28.37 1.17 10.20
CA ALA A 254 28.12 1.43 8.78
C ALA A 254 26.93 2.38 8.60
N HIS A 255 25.84 2.17 9.32
CA HIS A 255 24.67 3.03 9.25
C HIS A 255 24.97 4.46 9.74
N SER A 256 25.75 4.63 10.81
CA SER A 256 26.10 5.95 11.36
C SER A 256 26.99 6.78 10.44
N SER A 257 27.64 6.14 9.45
CA SER A 257 28.44 6.83 8.44
C SER A 257 27.60 7.51 7.34
N THR A 258 26.28 7.32 7.36
CA THR A 258 25.37 7.87 6.35
C THR A 258 24.80 9.23 6.76
N PRO A 259 24.46 10.12 5.80
CA PRO A 259 23.83 11.40 6.11
C PRO A 259 22.48 11.22 6.82
N PRO A 260 22.14 12.05 7.82
CA PRO A 260 20.82 11.99 8.49
C PRO A 260 19.63 12.15 7.53
N THR A 261 19.83 12.87 6.42
CA THR A 261 18.82 13.08 5.39
C THR A 261 18.50 11.85 4.55
N MET A 262 19.31 10.78 4.66
CA MET A 262 19.07 9.50 3.97
C MET A 262 17.74 8.87 4.40
N GLY A 263 17.35 9.00 5.66
CA GLY A 263 16.03 8.56 6.16
C GLY A 263 14.83 9.28 5.54
N LEU A 264 15.06 10.47 4.97
CA LEU A 264 14.02 11.30 4.36
C LEU A 264 13.92 11.10 2.84
N THR A 265 14.60 10.10 2.28
CA THR A 265 14.69 9.89 0.82
C THR A 265 13.30 9.73 0.20
N TRP A 266 12.38 9.02 0.85
CA TRP A 266 11.01 8.85 0.38
C TRP A 266 10.23 10.18 0.33
N ARG A 267 10.49 11.13 1.26
CA ARG A 267 9.82 12.44 1.31
C ARG A 267 10.12 13.32 0.10
N ARG A 268 11.25 13.10 -0.59
CA ARG A 268 11.60 13.86 -1.81
C ARG A 268 10.55 13.72 -2.90
N THR A 269 9.83 12.61 -2.91
CA THR A 269 8.75 12.33 -3.88
C THR A 269 7.35 12.59 -3.32
N GLN A 270 7.22 13.12 -2.09
CA GLN A 270 5.92 13.33 -1.45
C GLN A 270 4.93 14.13 -2.33
N PRO A 271 5.32 15.22 -3.04
CA PRO A 271 4.41 15.90 -3.96
C PRO A 271 3.88 14.98 -5.06
N GLN A 272 4.73 14.16 -5.67
CA GLN A 272 4.35 13.22 -6.72
C GLN A 272 3.49 12.09 -6.17
N GLN A 273 3.74 11.62 -4.94
CA GLN A 273 2.88 10.62 -4.29
C GLN A 273 1.47 11.16 -4.04
N TYR A 274 1.33 12.43 -3.67
CA TYR A 274 0.02 13.08 -3.55
C TYR A 274 -0.67 13.24 -4.91
N GLU A 275 0.07 13.59 -5.96
CA GLU A 275 -0.47 13.63 -7.32
C GLU A 275 -0.98 12.26 -7.78
N LEU A 276 -0.23 11.18 -7.54
CA LEU A 276 -0.64 9.80 -7.84
C LEU A 276 -1.90 9.40 -7.06
N LEU A 277 -1.97 9.72 -5.77
CA LEU A 277 -3.15 9.45 -4.94
C LEU A 277 -4.40 10.16 -5.46
N ASP A 278 -4.27 11.42 -5.90
CA ASP A 278 -5.40 12.18 -6.44
C ASP A 278 -5.84 11.68 -7.82
N LEU A 279 -4.88 11.31 -8.69
CA LEU A 279 -5.17 10.64 -9.96
C LEU A 279 -5.91 9.32 -9.74
N ARG A 280 -5.49 8.52 -8.74
CA ARG A 280 -6.16 7.27 -8.37
C ARG A 280 -7.60 7.50 -7.91
N LYS A 281 -7.85 8.45 -7.00
CA LYS A 281 -9.22 8.81 -6.56
C LYS A 281 -10.08 9.24 -7.75
N ARG A 282 -9.52 10.05 -8.66
CA ARG A 282 -10.23 10.49 -9.87
C ARG A 282 -10.57 9.32 -10.79
N ALA A 283 -9.62 8.40 -11.01
CA ALA A 283 -9.86 7.19 -11.79
C ALA A 283 -10.96 6.31 -11.19
N GLN A 284 -10.97 6.12 -9.86
CA GLN A 284 -12.01 5.38 -9.15
C GLN A 284 -13.39 6.05 -9.27
N ALA A 285 -13.46 7.37 -9.14
CA ALA A 285 -14.70 8.12 -9.31
C ALA A 285 -15.28 7.97 -10.73
N ILE A 286 -14.43 8.07 -11.76
CA ILE A 286 -14.80 7.83 -13.17
C ILE A 286 -15.27 6.39 -13.35
N LYS A 287 -14.55 5.40 -12.81
CA LYS A 287 -14.97 3.99 -12.88
C LYS A 287 -16.34 3.78 -12.24
N GLY A 288 -16.61 4.41 -11.09
CA GLY A 288 -17.92 4.38 -10.45
C GLY A 288 -19.03 4.98 -11.31
N GLN A 289 -18.74 6.07 -12.05
CA GLN A 289 -19.68 6.61 -13.06
C GLN A 289 -19.94 5.58 -14.17
N CYS A 290 -18.89 4.96 -14.73
CA CYS A 290 -19.06 3.91 -15.74
C CYS A 290 -19.90 2.74 -15.23
N VAL A 291 -19.68 2.28 -14.00
CA VAL A 291 -20.49 1.21 -13.40
C VAL A 291 -21.95 1.64 -13.30
N ARG A 292 -22.26 2.84 -12.77
CA ARG A 292 -23.65 3.33 -12.69
C ARG A 292 -24.32 3.40 -14.06
N ILE A 293 -23.64 3.95 -15.07
CA ILE A 293 -24.16 4.07 -16.44
C ILE A 293 -24.39 2.67 -17.04
N ASN A 294 -23.49 1.72 -16.79
CA ASN A 294 -23.56 0.38 -17.38
C ASN A 294 -24.43 -0.62 -16.59
N SER A 295 -24.77 -0.33 -15.34
CA SER A 295 -25.62 -1.20 -14.51
C SER A 295 -27.11 -1.00 -14.79
N ASP A 296 -27.49 0.11 -15.39
CA ASP A 296 -28.85 0.42 -15.85
C ASP A 296 -28.80 0.64 -17.36
N ILE A 297 -28.54 -0.46 -18.08
CA ILE A 297 -28.43 -0.45 -19.53
C ILE A 297 -29.80 0.00 -20.06
N PHE A 298 -29.92 1.29 -20.39
CA PHE A 298 -31.11 1.97 -20.96
C PHE A 298 -32.16 2.56 -19.99
N GLY A 299 -31.86 2.79 -18.70
CA GLY A 299 -32.76 3.56 -17.84
C GLY A 299 -32.67 5.08 -18.03
N ASP A 300 -33.78 5.80 -17.80
CA ASP A 300 -33.89 7.26 -17.95
C ASP A 300 -33.16 8.07 -16.86
N SER A 301 -32.55 7.39 -15.88
CA SER A 301 -32.07 8.00 -14.64
C SER A 301 -30.75 8.78 -14.81
N VAL A 302 -29.89 8.37 -15.77
CA VAL A 302 -28.60 9.02 -16.03
C VAL A 302 -28.37 9.16 -17.54
N PRO A 303 -28.25 10.39 -18.08
CA PRO A 303 -27.94 10.57 -19.49
C PRO A 303 -26.63 9.90 -19.87
N PHE A 304 -26.60 9.26 -21.04
CA PHE A 304 -25.41 8.64 -21.62
C PHE A 304 -25.35 8.92 -23.12
N PHE A 305 -24.14 8.89 -23.69
CA PHE A 305 -23.98 8.66 -25.12
C PHE A 305 -22.64 7.98 -25.41
N TYR A 306 -22.58 7.26 -26.53
CA TYR A 306 -21.35 6.72 -27.07
C TYR A 306 -21.26 6.94 -28.57
N LEU A 307 -20.02 7.03 -29.05
CA LEU A 307 -19.67 7.20 -30.45
C LEU A 307 -19.33 5.84 -31.06
N ARG A 308 -20.03 5.44 -32.12
CA ARG A 308 -19.72 4.25 -32.93
C ARG A 308 -18.70 4.56 -34.03
N SER A 309 -18.82 5.73 -34.65
CA SER A 309 -17.90 6.19 -35.70
C SER A 309 -17.77 7.71 -35.62
N PRO A 310 -16.59 8.30 -35.87
CA PRO A 310 -15.34 7.60 -36.11
C PRO A 310 -14.73 7.05 -34.81
N VAL A 311 -14.13 5.86 -34.88
CA VAL A 311 -13.34 5.34 -33.76
C VAL A 311 -12.18 6.31 -33.49
N PRO A 312 -12.01 6.82 -32.26
CA PRO A 312 -10.92 7.72 -31.93
C PRO A 312 -9.55 7.16 -32.33
N ARG A 313 -8.63 8.04 -32.72
CA ARG A 313 -7.23 7.71 -33.12
C ARG A 313 -7.05 6.97 -34.46
N ARG A 314 -8.11 6.56 -35.16
CA ARG A 314 -7.99 6.03 -36.53
C ARG A 314 -7.85 7.17 -37.55
N ARG A 315 -6.91 7.05 -38.49
CA ARG A 315 -6.79 8.00 -39.61
C ARG A 315 -8.02 7.93 -40.51
N ARG A 316 -8.46 9.09 -41.02
CA ARG A 316 -9.60 9.24 -41.93
C ARG A 316 -9.17 9.98 -43.20
N PRO A 317 -9.74 9.63 -44.36
CA PRO A 317 -9.51 10.39 -45.58
C PRO A 317 -10.09 11.81 -45.46
N VAL A 318 -9.53 12.72 -46.24
CA VAL A 318 -10.10 14.06 -46.46
C VAL A 318 -11.53 13.96 -47.01
N GLY A 319 -12.39 14.88 -46.57
CA GLY A 319 -13.77 14.98 -47.03
C GLY A 319 -14.79 14.77 -45.92
N SER A 320 -15.94 14.21 -46.30
CA SER A 320 -17.07 14.00 -45.40
C SER A 320 -16.76 12.92 -44.36
N THR A 321 -16.90 13.27 -43.09
CA THR A 321 -16.86 12.31 -41.97
C THR A 321 -18.20 12.31 -41.27
N GLU A 322 -18.79 11.11 -41.18
CA GLU A 322 -20.01 10.88 -40.43
C GLU A 322 -19.70 10.44 -39.00
N PHE A 323 -20.28 11.16 -38.05
CA PHE A 323 -20.29 10.85 -36.63
C PHE A 323 -21.57 10.12 -36.31
N LEU A 324 -21.46 8.84 -35.95
CA LEU A 324 -22.58 7.96 -35.63
C LEU A 324 -22.48 7.53 -34.18
N GLY A 325 -23.59 7.49 -33.47
CA GLY A 325 -23.62 6.99 -32.10
C GLY A 325 -25.01 6.66 -31.61
N VAL A 326 -25.09 6.36 -30.32
CA VAL A 326 -26.33 6.19 -29.59
C VAL A 326 -26.22 7.00 -28.31
N GLY A 327 -27.29 7.69 -27.93
CA GLY A 327 -27.42 8.36 -26.65
C GLY A 327 -28.79 8.17 -26.04
N THR A 328 -29.03 8.78 -24.90
CA THR A 328 -30.35 8.74 -24.23
C THR A 328 -31.43 9.30 -25.18
N PRO A 329 -32.53 8.56 -25.41
CA PRO A 329 -33.63 9.02 -26.26
C PRO A 329 -34.12 10.42 -25.90
N GLY A 330 -34.40 11.25 -26.91
CA GLY A 330 -34.89 12.63 -26.73
C GLY A 330 -33.84 13.65 -26.26
N THR A 331 -32.58 13.24 -26.06
CA THR A 331 -31.46 14.19 -25.86
C THR A 331 -30.89 14.68 -27.18
N ARG A 332 -30.08 15.75 -27.14
CA ARG A 332 -29.42 16.32 -28.33
C ARG A 332 -27.91 16.14 -28.25
N ILE A 333 -27.28 15.74 -29.35
CA ILE A 333 -25.82 15.74 -29.50
C ILE A 333 -25.38 16.98 -30.28
N GLU A 334 -24.28 17.58 -29.86
CA GLU A 334 -23.62 18.69 -30.57
C GLU A 334 -22.17 18.33 -30.89
N LEU A 335 -21.75 18.59 -32.12
CA LEU A 335 -20.37 18.48 -32.58
C LEU A 335 -19.69 19.84 -32.52
N TRP A 336 -18.57 19.91 -31.80
CA TRP A 336 -17.76 21.10 -31.61
C TRP A 336 -16.33 20.84 -32.09
N LEU A 337 -15.75 21.80 -32.82
CA LEU A 337 -14.38 21.74 -33.30
C LEU A 337 -13.56 22.88 -32.69
N LYS A 338 -12.35 22.59 -32.21
CA LYS A 338 -11.46 23.63 -31.71
C LYS A 338 -10.92 24.49 -32.84
N GLY A 339 -11.19 25.79 -32.78
CA GLY A 339 -10.54 26.81 -33.60
C GLY A 339 -9.22 27.30 -32.99
N SER A 340 -8.74 28.47 -33.42
CA SER A 340 -7.50 29.06 -32.90
C SER A 340 -7.59 29.56 -31.46
N ARG A 341 -8.80 29.87 -30.96
CA ARG A 341 -9.03 30.37 -29.59
C ARG A 341 -10.06 29.52 -28.86
N ASP A 342 -11.21 29.28 -29.47
CA ASP A 342 -12.35 28.58 -28.84
C ASP A 342 -12.90 27.43 -29.68
N PHE A 343 -13.72 26.59 -29.06
CA PHE A 343 -14.53 25.59 -29.74
C PHE A 343 -15.72 26.25 -30.47
N LYS A 344 -15.97 25.84 -31.71
CA LYS A 344 -17.14 26.26 -32.50
C LYS A 344 -18.05 25.07 -32.76
N ARG A 345 -19.36 25.25 -32.54
CA ARG A 345 -20.37 24.24 -32.86
C ARG A 345 -20.50 24.14 -34.38
N MET A 346 -20.35 22.93 -34.90
CA MET A 346 -20.36 22.62 -36.32
C MET A 346 -21.60 21.83 -36.75
N GLY A 347 -22.17 21.06 -35.84
CA GLY A 347 -23.34 20.25 -36.14
C GLY A 347 -24.11 19.89 -34.88
N THR A 348 -25.35 19.44 -35.09
CA THR A 348 -26.21 18.93 -34.03
C THR A 348 -27.13 17.86 -34.57
N ALA A 349 -27.49 16.90 -33.72
CA ALA A 349 -28.45 15.85 -34.01
C ALA A 349 -29.31 15.58 -32.77
N GLN A 350 -30.60 15.32 -32.98
CA GLN A 350 -31.44 14.77 -31.92
C GLN A 350 -31.23 13.25 -31.86
N CYS A 351 -31.14 12.70 -30.66
CA CYS A 351 -31.17 11.26 -30.45
C CYS A 351 -32.58 10.76 -30.72
N ASP A 352 -32.69 9.70 -31.51
CA ASP A 352 -33.95 9.07 -31.83
C ASP A 352 -34.75 8.72 -30.55
N PRO A 353 -36.07 9.03 -30.49
CA PRO A 353 -36.87 8.78 -29.30
C PRO A 353 -37.09 7.29 -28.96
N GLN A 354 -36.86 6.37 -29.90
CA GLN A 354 -37.07 4.93 -29.70
C GLN A 354 -35.76 4.21 -29.39
N ASP A 355 -34.71 4.45 -30.18
CA ASP A 355 -33.45 3.70 -30.08
C ASP A 355 -32.24 4.56 -29.72
N GLY A 356 -32.42 5.88 -29.59
CA GLY A 356 -31.37 6.81 -29.19
C GLY A 356 -30.30 7.06 -30.26
N THR A 357 -30.44 6.54 -31.47
CA THR A 357 -29.46 6.70 -32.54
C THR A 357 -29.35 8.17 -32.98
N TRP A 358 -28.16 8.57 -33.43
CA TRP A 358 -27.90 9.91 -33.94
C TRP A 358 -26.79 9.91 -34.99
N SER A 359 -26.85 10.86 -35.93
CA SER A 359 -25.81 11.10 -36.95
C SER A 359 -25.54 12.58 -37.14
N ILE A 360 -24.26 12.97 -37.20
CA ILE A 360 -23.81 14.31 -37.59
C ILE A 360 -22.77 14.14 -38.70
N THR A 361 -22.96 14.81 -39.85
CA THR A 361 -21.98 14.80 -40.93
C THR A 361 -21.20 16.11 -40.95
N GLN A 362 -19.88 16.03 -41.08
CA GLN A 362 -19.01 17.21 -41.18
C GLN A 362 -17.85 16.97 -42.15
N ASN A 363 -17.57 17.98 -42.99
CA ASN A 363 -16.43 17.96 -43.89
C ASN A 363 -15.14 18.41 -43.19
N PHE A 364 -14.05 17.68 -43.44
CA PHE A 364 -12.72 17.98 -42.92
C PHE A 364 -11.68 18.07 -44.04
N ARG A 365 -10.78 19.04 -43.91
CA ARG A 365 -9.49 19.08 -44.62
C ARG A 365 -8.44 18.29 -43.84
N ALA A 366 -7.36 17.90 -44.54
CA ALA A 366 -6.22 17.23 -43.94
C ALA A 366 -5.63 18.07 -42.80
N ALA A 367 -5.73 17.55 -41.57
CA ALA A 367 -5.22 18.15 -40.34
C ALA A 367 -5.51 17.23 -39.14
N ARG A 368 -4.96 17.61 -37.98
CA ARG A 368 -5.37 17.09 -36.68
C ARG A 368 -6.43 18.01 -36.09
N TRP A 369 -7.63 17.49 -35.87
CA TRP A 369 -8.76 18.24 -35.35
C TRP A 369 -9.04 17.84 -33.91
N GLN A 370 -9.13 18.82 -33.01
CA GLN A 370 -9.64 18.58 -31.65
C GLN A 370 -11.17 18.64 -31.70
N ILE A 371 -11.80 17.51 -31.43
CA ILE A 371 -13.25 17.30 -31.47
C ILE A 371 -13.78 17.29 -30.03
N GLU A 372 -14.94 17.92 -29.83
CA GLU A 372 -15.79 17.73 -28.67
C GLU A 372 -17.20 17.34 -29.12
N LEU A 373 -17.70 16.21 -28.65
CA LEU A 373 -19.12 15.86 -28.74
C LEU A 373 -19.76 16.12 -27.39
N ARG A 374 -20.84 16.89 -27.36
CA ARG A 374 -21.55 17.24 -26.12
C ARG A 374 -22.96 16.71 -26.19
N GLN A 375 -23.39 15.97 -25.16
CA GLN A 375 -24.79 15.61 -24.99
C GLN A 375 -25.49 16.67 -24.16
N ILE A 376 -26.56 17.22 -24.71
CA ILE A 376 -27.42 18.20 -24.07
C ILE A 376 -28.69 17.48 -23.58
N ALA A 377 -28.89 17.50 -22.27
CA ALA A 377 -30.12 17.03 -21.63
C ALA A 377 -30.70 18.16 -20.80
N ARG A 378 -32.00 18.45 -20.98
CA ARG A 378 -32.70 19.54 -20.27
C ARG A 378 -31.97 20.89 -20.37
N GLU A 379 -31.47 21.22 -21.57
CA GLU A 379 -30.69 22.43 -21.88
C GLU A 379 -29.34 22.59 -21.13
N THR A 380 -28.82 21.52 -20.53
CA THR A 380 -27.50 21.50 -19.89
C THR A 380 -26.59 20.45 -20.52
N VAL A 381 -25.28 20.67 -20.50
CA VAL A 381 -24.30 19.67 -20.96
C VAL A 381 -24.24 18.56 -19.92
N ALA A 382 -24.77 17.39 -20.27
CA ALA A 382 -24.78 16.21 -19.41
C ALA A 382 -23.49 15.40 -19.53
N ASN A 383 -22.97 15.23 -20.75
CA ASN A 383 -21.75 14.47 -21.03
C ASN A 383 -20.93 15.14 -22.13
N THR A 384 -19.61 14.97 -22.07
CA THR A 384 -18.67 15.45 -23.10
C THR A 384 -17.67 14.35 -23.48
N LEU A 385 -17.51 14.10 -24.77
CA LEU A 385 -16.47 13.23 -25.34
C LEU A 385 -15.50 14.07 -26.16
N SER A 386 -14.25 14.19 -25.69
CA SER A 386 -13.19 14.95 -26.36
C SER A 386 -12.12 14.03 -26.93
N TYR A 387 -11.75 14.19 -28.20
CA TYR A 387 -10.66 13.42 -28.82
C TYR A 387 -10.05 14.12 -30.03
N VAL A 388 -8.90 13.62 -30.49
CA VAL A 388 -8.25 14.10 -31.71
C VAL A 388 -8.65 13.21 -32.89
N LEU A 389 -9.23 13.82 -33.92
CA LEU A 389 -9.48 13.20 -35.21
C LEU A 389 -8.32 13.50 -36.16
N HIS A 390 -7.72 12.46 -36.72
CA HIS A 390 -6.63 12.57 -37.68
C HIS A 390 -7.16 12.41 -39.09
N VAL A 391 -7.13 13.48 -39.88
CA VAL A 391 -7.57 13.49 -41.27
C VAL A 391 -6.34 13.63 -42.17
N ALA A 392 -6.10 12.65 -43.03
CA ALA A 392 -4.91 12.54 -43.89
C ALA A 392 -5.30 12.03 -45.28
#